data_AF-A0A386C626-F1
#
_entry.id   AF-A0A386C626-F1
#
_cell.length_a   1.000
_cell.length_b   1.000
_cell.length_c   1.000
_cell.angle_alpha   90.00
_cell.angle_beta   90.00
_cell.angle_gamma   90.00
#
_symmetry.space_group_name_H-M   'P 1'
#
loop_
_entity.id
_entity.type
_entity.pdbx_description
1 polymer ?
#
loop_
_entity_poly.entity_id
_entity_poly.type
_entity_poly.pdbx_seq_one_letter_code
_entity_poly.pdbx_strand_id
1 'polypeptide(L)'
;MTKEVRDEIVPLNRKYGIEELLEACAAYPGANNARRITFEYVMLKGKNDSDEDARELVRLIRKYKLPAKVNLIPFNPWPGAPYECSDEERVRRFSDIVFEAGISAPIRRPRGRDIMAACGQLKSAAEKKSRAELDRIADEKQAALA
;
A
#
# COMPACT_ATOMS: atom_id res chain seq x y z
N MET A 1 2.75 0.40 14.41
CA MET A 1 1.84 1.35 13.73
C MET A 1 0.53 1.40 14.49
N THR A 2 0.12 2.60 14.92
CA THR A 2 -1.12 2.77 15.70
C THR A 2 -2.36 2.71 14.80
N LYS A 3 -3.53 2.57 15.42
CA LYS A 3 -4.82 2.58 14.72
C LYS A 3 -5.04 3.90 13.98
N GLU A 4 -4.66 5.02 14.61
CA GLU A 4 -4.86 6.38 14.09
C GLU A 4 -4.06 6.58 12.80
N VAL A 5 -2.80 6.14 12.78
CA VAL A 5 -1.95 6.19 11.58
C VAL A 5 -2.55 5.36 10.44
N ARG A 6 -3.12 4.18 10.76
CA ARG A 6 -3.78 3.35 9.75
C ARG A 6 -5.09 3.95 9.26
N ASP A 7 -5.87 4.60 10.12
CA ASP A 7 -7.09 5.32 9.75
C ASP A 7 -6.81 6.55 8.86
N GLU A 8 -5.61 7.13 8.95
CA GLU A 8 -5.13 8.21 8.08
C GLU A 8 -4.71 7.66 6.71
N ILE A 9 -3.83 6.66 6.69
CA ILE A 9 -3.21 6.15 5.45
C ILE A 9 -4.16 5.22 4.67
N VAL A 10 -4.98 4.44 5.38
CA VAL A 10 -5.94 3.48 4.83
C VAL A 10 -7.32 3.71 5.47
N PRO A 11 -8.11 4.69 4.99
CA PRO A 11 -9.38 5.09 5.63
C PRO A 11 -10.41 3.97 5.79
N LEU A 12 -10.31 2.92 4.98
CA LEU A 12 -11.14 1.70 5.11
C LEU A 12 -11.01 1.05 6.49
N ASN A 13 -9.89 1.27 7.20
CA ASN A 13 -9.64 0.77 8.55
C ASN A 13 -10.66 1.28 9.59
N ARG A 14 -11.32 2.42 9.33
CA ARG A 14 -12.39 2.96 10.18
C ARG A 14 -13.65 2.09 10.14
N LYS A 15 -13.88 1.39 9.01
CA LYS A 15 -15.01 0.48 8.83
C LYS A 15 -14.65 -0.96 9.22
N TYR A 16 -13.45 -1.41 8.85
CA TYR A 16 -12.94 -2.75 9.15
C TYR A 16 -11.59 -2.62 9.84
N GLY A 17 -11.59 -2.75 11.17
CA GLY A 17 -10.41 -2.47 11.99
C GLY A 17 -9.26 -3.45 11.74
N ILE A 18 -8.04 -3.09 12.15
CA ILE A 18 -6.86 -3.96 12.01
C ILE A 18 -7.03 -5.30 12.73
N GLU A 19 -7.60 -5.31 13.93
CA GLU A 19 -7.79 -6.56 14.69
C GLU A 19 -8.80 -7.48 13.97
N GLU A 20 -9.94 -6.94 13.51
CA GLU A 20 -10.94 -7.66 12.71
C GLU A 20 -10.33 -8.22 11.41
N LEU A 21 -9.50 -7.43 10.72
CA LEU A 21 -8.78 -7.87 9.53
C LEU A 21 -7.84 -9.04 9.83
N LEU A 22 -7.07 -8.96 10.92
CA LEU A 22 -6.09 -10.00 11.28
C LEU A 22 -6.79 -11.28 11.76
N GLU A 23 -7.93 -11.18 12.44
CA GLU A 23 -8.81 -12.31 12.76
C GLU A 23 -9.33 -12.99 11.49
N ALA A 24 -9.83 -12.21 10.54
CA ALA A 24 -10.29 -12.74 9.26
C ALA A 24 -9.15 -13.41 8.46
N CYS A 25 -7.93 -12.84 8.51
CA CYS A 25 -6.74 -13.47 7.93
C CYS A 25 -6.40 -14.80 8.62
N ALA A 26 -6.49 -14.87 9.95
CA ALA A 26 -6.21 -16.09 10.71
C ALA A 26 -7.24 -17.19 10.41
N ALA A 27 -8.49 -16.81 10.18
CA ALA A 27 -9.57 -17.71 9.81
C ALA A 27 -9.60 -18.08 8.31
N TYR A 28 -8.73 -17.48 7.48
CA TYR A 28 -8.80 -17.63 6.02
C TYR A 28 -8.54 -19.08 5.59
N PRO A 29 -9.50 -19.75 4.92
CA PRO A 29 -9.34 -21.14 4.51
C PRO A 29 -8.12 -21.35 3.60
N GLY A 30 -7.26 -22.27 3.99
CA GLY A 30 -6.08 -22.64 3.21
C GLY A 30 -4.84 -21.77 3.46
N ALA A 31 -4.90 -20.76 4.34
CA ALA A 31 -3.71 -20.09 4.82
C ALA A 31 -2.85 -21.06 5.65
N ASN A 32 -1.60 -21.30 5.22
CA ASN A 32 -0.65 -22.15 5.93
C ASN A 32 0.79 -21.82 5.51
N ASN A 33 1.79 -22.49 6.09
CA ASN A 33 3.19 -22.19 5.80
C ASN A 33 3.60 -22.40 4.33
N ALA A 34 2.86 -23.20 3.55
CA ALA A 34 3.04 -23.36 2.10
C ALA A 34 2.25 -22.33 1.28
N ARG A 35 1.15 -21.81 1.82
CA ARG A 35 0.29 -20.77 1.24
C ARG A 35 0.19 -19.56 2.18
N ARG A 36 1.31 -18.84 2.29
CA ARG A 36 1.44 -17.71 3.21
C ARG A 36 0.67 -16.49 2.70
N ILE A 37 0.03 -15.77 3.62
CA ILE A 37 -0.56 -14.46 3.35
C ILE A 37 0.58 -13.45 3.12
N THR A 38 0.46 -12.64 2.08
CA THR A 38 1.43 -11.59 1.79
C THR A 38 0.88 -10.25 2.25
N PHE A 39 1.52 -9.67 3.26
CA PHE A 39 1.20 -8.30 3.68
C PHE A 39 2.03 -7.32 2.88
N GLU A 40 1.37 -6.44 2.13
CA GLU A 40 2.02 -5.30 1.50
C GLU A 40 2.14 -4.15 2.50
N TYR A 41 3.36 -3.64 2.68
CA TYR A 41 3.66 -2.58 3.62
C TYR A 41 4.40 -1.45 2.89
N VAL A 42 3.71 -0.34 2.67
CA VAL A 42 4.30 0.85 2.07
C VAL A 42 5.13 1.59 3.12
N MET A 43 6.36 1.94 2.76
CA MET A 43 7.31 2.63 3.62
C MET A 43 7.18 4.14 3.46
N LEU A 44 6.54 4.80 4.44
CA LEU A 44 6.32 6.24 4.47
C LEU A 44 7.20 6.88 5.56
N LYS A 45 8.03 7.82 5.13
CA LYS A 45 9.04 8.47 5.98
C LYS A 45 8.40 9.12 7.21
N GLY A 46 8.85 8.72 8.40
CA GLY A 46 8.44 9.30 9.69
C GLY A 46 6.98 9.02 10.09
N LYS A 47 6.27 8.17 9.35
CA LYS A 47 4.84 7.88 9.58
C LYS A 47 4.59 6.46 10.05
N ASN A 48 5.17 5.48 9.38
CA ASN A 48 4.98 4.07 9.70
C ASN A 48 6.27 3.26 9.55
N ASP A 49 7.41 3.94 9.52
CA ASP A 49 8.68 3.32 9.21
C ASP A 49 9.59 3.22 10.43
N SER A 50 9.14 3.39 11.68
CA SER A 50 9.98 3.29 12.90
C SER A 50 10.36 1.85 13.28
N ASP A 51 11.36 1.66 14.16
CA ASP A 51 11.81 0.31 14.54
C ASP A 51 10.73 -0.34 15.43
N GLU A 52 10.03 0.50 16.18
CA GLU A 52 8.82 0.19 16.93
C GLU A 52 7.70 -0.29 16.00
N ASP A 53 7.53 0.33 14.83
CA ASP A 53 6.56 -0.12 13.83
C ASP A 53 6.90 -1.52 13.29
N ALA A 54 8.18 -1.81 13.03
CA ALA A 54 8.63 -3.13 12.60
C ALA A 54 8.38 -4.19 13.68
N ARG A 55 8.73 -3.89 14.94
CA ARG A 55 8.49 -4.80 16.07
C ARG A 55 7.01 -5.02 16.33
N GLU A 56 6.20 -3.98 16.17
CA GLU A 56 4.75 -4.07 16.32
C GLU A 56 4.12 -4.93 15.21
N LEU A 57 4.59 -4.79 13.96
CA LEU A 57 4.18 -5.66 12.86
C LEU A 57 4.48 -7.14 13.17
N VAL A 58 5.69 -7.43 13.64
CA VAL A 58 6.10 -8.78 14.07
C VAL A 58 5.20 -9.28 15.21
N ARG A 59 4.94 -8.44 16.22
CA ARG A 59 4.08 -8.78 17.36
C ARG A 59 2.68 -9.15 16.91
N LEU A 60 2.07 -8.38 16.00
CA LEU A 60 0.74 -8.65 15.46
C LEU A 60 0.69 -9.97 14.67
N ILE A 61 1.65 -10.18 13.76
CA ILE A 61 1.73 -11.44 12.99
C ILE A 61 1.82 -12.65 13.92
N ARG A 62 2.62 -12.56 14.99
CA ARG A 62 2.77 -13.64 15.98
C ARG A 62 1.53 -13.82 16.86
N LYS A 63 0.93 -12.71 17.35
CA LYS A 63 -0.29 -12.72 18.16
C LYS A 63 -1.41 -13.52 17.47
N TYR A 64 -1.58 -13.28 16.17
CA TYR A 64 -2.61 -13.92 15.35
C TYR A 64 -2.15 -15.23 14.69
N LYS A 65 -0.94 -15.71 14.99
CA LYS A 65 -0.35 -16.95 14.46
C LYS A 65 -0.43 -17.03 12.93
N LEU A 66 -0.20 -15.90 12.26
CA LEU A 66 -0.42 -15.80 10.81
C LEU A 66 0.75 -16.44 10.04
N PRO A 67 0.47 -17.38 9.12
CA PRO A 67 1.47 -17.83 8.16
C PRO A 67 1.69 -16.71 7.14
N ALA A 68 2.67 -15.85 7.40
CA ALA A 68 2.82 -14.58 6.69
C ALA A 68 4.20 -14.39 6.04
N LYS A 69 4.22 -13.55 5.01
CA LYS A 69 5.40 -12.85 4.52
C LYS A 69 5.04 -11.38 4.33
N VAL A 70 6.02 -10.50 4.49
CA VAL A 70 5.85 -9.05 4.37
C VAL A 70 6.58 -8.59 3.12
N ASN A 71 5.92 -7.81 2.27
CA ASN A 71 6.54 -7.19 1.11
C ASN A 71 6.68 -5.70 1.40
N LEU A 72 7.90 -5.24 1.59
CA LEU A 72 8.18 -3.83 1.85
C LEU A 72 8.22 -3.08 0.53
N ILE A 73 7.41 -2.02 0.41
CA ILE A 73 7.26 -1.24 -0.81
C ILE A 73 7.76 0.17 -0.53
N PRO A 74 8.96 0.54 -1.03
CA PRO A 74 9.38 1.93 -1.03
C PRO A 74 8.33 2.79 -1.72
N PHE A 75 7.88 3.85 -1.04
CA PHE A 75 6.83 4.72 -1.57
C PHE A 75 7.29 5.42 -2.86
N ASN A 76 6.41 5.53 -3.84
CA ASN A 76 6.68 6.23 -5.09
C ASN A 76 5.98 7.59 -5.06
N PRO A 77 6.69 8.69 -4.76
CA PRO A 77 6.06 10.00 -4.69
C PRO A 77 5.56 10.44 -6.07
N TRP A 78 4.56 11.31 -6.07
CA TRP A 78 4.07 12.04 -7.23
C TRP A 78 4.00 13.54 -6.87
N PRO A 79 3.93 14.46 -7.85
CA PRO A 79 3.83 15.89 -7.55
C PRO A 79 2.65 16.20 -6.62
N GLY A 80 2.95 16.82 -5.48
CA GLY A 80 1.94 17.15 -4.45
C GLY A 80 1.53 15.97 -3.55
N ALA A 81 2.27 14.85 -3.55
CA ALA A 81 2.04 13.78 -2.59
C ALA A 81 2.24 14.27 -1.14
N PRO A 82 1.34 13.93 -0.20
CA PRO A 82 1.45 14.37 1.20
C PRO A 82 2.47 13.56 2.02
N TYR A 83 3.14 12.60 1.40
CA TYR A 83 4.09 11.68 2.05
C TYR A 83 5.39 11.60 1.27
N GLU A 84 6.44 11.18 1.96
CA GLU A 84 7.77 10.97 1.41
C GLU A 84 8.18 9.49 1.50
N CYS A 85 9.08 9.09 0.61
CA CYS A 85 9.68 7.76 0.66
C CYS A 85 10.68 7.68 1.80
N SER A 86 10.60 6.62 2.60
CA SER A 86 11.64 6.30 3.58
C SER A 86 13.00 6.14 2.90
N ASP A 87 14.06 6.52 3.63
CA ASP A 87 15.44 6.40 3.16
C ASP A 87 15.83 4.91 2.99
N GLU A 88 16.74 4.59 2.08
CA GLU A 88 17.07 3.19 1.79
C GLU A 88 17.57 2.41 3.01
N GLU A 89 18.44 3.04 3.81
CA GLU A 89 18.96 2.46 5.05
C GLU A 89 17.83 2.17 6.05
N ARG A 90 16.83 3.06 6.10
CA ARG A 90 15.66 2.91 6.96
C ARG A 90 14.84 1.69 6.56
N VAL A 91 14.58 1.53 5.26
CA VAL A 91 13.83 0.39 4.70
C VAL A 91 14.58 -0.91 4.92
N ARG A 92 15.91 -0.92 4.73
CA ARG A 92 16.76 -2.08 5.02
C ARG A 92 16.70 -2.45 6.50
N ARG A 93 16.86 -1.48 7.40
CA ARG A 93 16.77 -1.73 8.84
C ARG A 93 15.41 -2.32 9.24
N PHE A 94 14.32 -1.79 8.69
CA PHE A 94 12.98 -2.34 8.93
C PHE A 94 12.87 -3.79 8.43
N SER A 95 13.37 -4.06 7.21
CA SER A 95 13.46 -5.41 6.64
C SER A 95 14.21 -6.37 7.56
N ASP A 96 15.38 -5.96 8.05
CA ASP A 96 16.25 -6.78 8.89
C ASP A 96 15.54 -7.17 10.20
N ILE A 97 14.88 -6.22 10.88
CA ILE A 97 14.12 -6.50 12.11
C ILE A 97 13.03 -7.56 11.87
N VAL A 98 12.29 -7.44 10.77
CA VAL A 98 11.22 -8.41 10.44
C VAL A 98 11.82 -9.77 10.06
N PHE A 99 12.94 -9.77 9.33
CA PHE A 99 13.64 -10.97 8.91
C PHE A 99 14.28 -11.73 10.08
N GLU A 100 14.95 -11.03 11.00
CA GLU A 100 15.51 -11.57 12.24
C GLU A 100 14.43 -12.22 13.11
N ALA A 101 13.17 -11.77 13.01
CA ALA A 101 12.03 -12.38 13.67
C ALA A 101 11.51 -13.66 12.98
N GLY A 102 12.14 -14.12 11.89
CA GLY A 102 11.78 -15.31 11.13
C GLY A 102 10.72 -15.09 10.05
N ILE A 103 10.39 -13.84 9.72
CA ILE A 103 9.37 -13.48 8.73
C ILE A 103 10.06 -12.93 7.49
N SER A 104 9.82 -13.54 6.32
CA SER A 104 10.39 -13.05 5.06
C SER A 104 9.89 -11.63 4.77
N ALA A 105 10.82 -10.69 4.55
CA ALA A 105 10.54 -9.27 4.38
C ALA A 105 11.21 -8.64 3.13
N PRO A 106 11.08 -9.20 1.91
CA PRO A 106 11.74 -8.64 0.74
C PRO A 106 11.34 -7.17 0.48
N ILE A 107 12.32 -6.38 0.05
CA ILE A 107 12.12 -5.01 -0.42
C ILE A 107 11.82 -5.05 -1.92
N ARG A 108 10.62 -4.60 -2.30
CA ARG A 108 10.19 -4.52 -3.70
C ARG A 108 11.02 -3.50 -4.44
N ARG A 109 11.75 -3.94 -5.47
CA ARG A 109 12.44 -3.03 -6.40
C ARG A 109 11.40 -2.24 -7.22
N PRO A 110 11.43 -0.90 -7.19
CA PRO A 110 10.55 -0.09 -8.04
C PRO A 110 10.82 -0.41 -9.51
N ARG A 111 9.75 -0.58 -10.30
CA ARG A 111 9.82 -0.71 -11.77
C ARG A 111 8.97 0.41 -12.37
N GLY A 112 9.47 1.11 -13.39
CA GLY A 112 8.72 2.13 -14.13
C GLY A 112 8.56 3.47 -13.41
N ARG A 113 9.42 3.81 -12.44
CA ARG A 113 9.39 5.11 -11.72
C ARG A 113 9.76 6.28 -12.64
N ASP A 114 10.66 6.01 -13.57
CA ASP A 114 11.11 6.86 -14.67
C ASP A 114 9.98 7.26 -15.64
N ILE A 115 8.92 6.46 -15.71
CA ILE A 115 7.77 6.68 -16.60
C ILE A 115 6.44 6.89 -15.85
N MET A 116 6.48 7.18 -14.55
CA MET A 116 5.29 7.31 -13.69
C MET A 116 4.33 6.11 -13.72
N ALA A 117 4.83 4.90 -13.97
CA ALA A 117 4.05 3.67 -14.03
C ALA A 117 4.21 2.79 -12.78
N ALA A 118 4.91 3.27 -11.75
CA ALA A 118 5.09 2.49 -10.53
C ALA A 118 3.77 2.35 -9.75
N CYS A 119 3.72 1.36 -8.85
CA CYS A 119 2.53 1.08 -8.04
C CYS A 119 2.09 2.34 -7.28
N GLY A 120 0.85 2.80 -7.50
CA GLY A 120 0.29 4.04 -6.96
C GLY A 120 0.40 5.29 -7.86
N GLN A 121 1.19 5.26 -8.94
CA GLN A 121 1.38 6.39 -9.85
C GLN A 121 0.47 6.34 -11.10
N LEU A 122 -0.29 5.25 -11.29
CA LEU A 122 -1.28 5.12 -12.36
C LEU A 122 -2.48 6.04 -12.11
N LYS A 123 -2.28 7.33 -12.38
CA LYS A 123 -3.32 8.34 -12.45
C LYS A 123 -3.62 8.53 -13.93
N SER A 124 -4.84 8.20 -14.38
CA SER A 124 -5.23 8.51 -15.75
C SER A 124 -5.16 10.02 -15.93
N ALA A 125 -4.34 10.51 -16.88
CA ALA A 125 -4.40 11.89 -17.34
C ALA A 125 -5.73 12.22 -18.05
N ALA A 126 -6.59 11.22 -18.25
CA ALA A 126 -7.95 11.41 -18.72
C ALA A 126 -8.74 12.24 -17.70
N GLU A 127 -8.99 13.49 -18.03
CA GLU A 127 -10.09 14.25 -17.44
C GLU A 127 -11.36 13.42 -17.59
N LYS A 128 -12.01 13.11 -16.46
CA LYS A 128 -13.38 12.60 -16.50
C LYS A 128 -14.28 13.74 -16.96
N LYS A 129 -14.40 13.90 -18.28
CA LYS A 129 -15.40 14.80 -18.87
C LYS A 129 -16.77 14.36 -18.39
N SER A 130 -17.57 15.32 -17.94
CA SER A 130 -18.94 15.02 -17.53
C SER A 130 -19.75 14.54 -18.74
N ARG A 131 -20.82 13.77 -18.51
CA ARG A 131 -21.68 13.30 -19.60
C ARG A 131 -22.24 14.46 -20.44
N ALA A 132 -22.62 15.55 -19.78
CA ALA A 132 -23.07 16.79 -20.44
C ALA A 132 -21.98 17.50 -21.27
N GLU A 133 -20.71 17.26 -20.98
CA GLU A 133 -19.58 17.81 -21.74
C GLU A 133 -19.23 16.91 -22.94
N LEU A 134 -19.38 15.60 -22.79
CA LEU A 134 -19.29 14.65 -23.90
C LEU A 134 -20.42 14.86 -24.91
N ASP A 135 -21.64 15.08 -24.43
CA ASP A 135 -22.81 15.33 -25.27
C ASP A 135 -22.64 16.63 -26.07
N ARG A 136 -22.19 17.72 -25.43
CA ARG A 136 -21.88 19.00 -26.12
C ARG A 136 -20.80 18.85 -27.21
N ILE A 137 -19.73 18.11 -26.92
CA ILE A 137 -18.65 17.86 -27.90
C ILE A 137 -19.17 17.02 -29.07
N ALA A 138 -20.10 16.08 -28.82
CA ALA A 138 -20.71 15.28 -29.87
C ALA A 138 -21.61 16.12 -30.78
N ASP A 139 -22.45 16.98 -30.19
CA ASP A 139 -23.34 17.89 -30.91
C ASP A 139 -22.56 18.89 -31.77
N GLU A 140 -21.49 19.49 -31.23
CA GLU A 140 -20.62 20.42 -31.97
C GLU A 140 -19.91 19.74 -33.14
N LYS A 141 -19.41 18.50 -32.96
CA LYS A 141 -18.81 17.73 -34.06
C LYS A 141 -19.83 17.41 -35.14
N GLN A 142 -21.05 17.05 -34.76
CA GLN A 142 -22.10 16.68 -35.70
C GLN A 142 -22.62 17.88 -36.49
N ALA A 143 -22.67 19.07 -35.86
CA ALA A 143 -22.96 20.33 -36.53
C ALA A 143 -21.84 20.79 -37.47
N ALA A 144 -20.57 20.48 -37.18
CA ALA A 144 -19.43 20.80 -38.04
C ALA A 144 -19.26 19.83 -39.24
N LEU A 145 -19.97 18.70 -39.22
CA LEU A 145 -19.98 17.67 -40.28
C LEU A 145 -21.20 17.78 -41.21
N ALA A 146 -22.10 18.74 -40.95
CA ALA A 146 -23.29 19.06 -41.75
C ALA A 146 -23.08 20.36 -42.53
#